data_AF-I2H558-F1
#
_entry.id   AF-I2H558-F1
#
_cell.length_a   1.000
_cell.length_b   1.000
_cell.length_c   1.000
_cell.angle_alpha   90.00
_cell.angle_beta   90.00
_cell.angle_gamma   90.00
#
_symmetry.space_group_name_H-M   'P 1'
#
loop_
_entity.id
_entity.type
_entity.pdbx_description
1 polymer ?
#
loop_
_entity_poly.entity_id
_entity_poly.type
_entity_poly.pdbx_seq_one_letter_code
_entity_poly.pdbx_strand_id
1 'polypeptide(L)'
;MKWTDAINFCRFHNQVISFSDNILGSFLLDDTLVERIIKPYTTGFSILEHKELGTMMEFQIRGSTYIQIAKQLYSTYFEKDRLKCKDFADELFFDLPITRRIAELLSGIGNINTKLGIIGVRYPFTTIRTALANATFISTSIKRLNNEYYSFIDCPMTFPYQDLVWNDEEGYIKTQDFCKDYLKEKFKTYRTGDAMFTPPDTNKLVPFKLINKELPQWFPNRNEYLKVYKLFMLSEDQFKTEFETNFNVLKNSLKLVGLHPAVITTLQMKQVIRHLYSNYFNHFSRWFTNNYEMVSSPGTGVGCIGQLYTLKYDNGFKAQTQFITSDADRKYGYALTPAKQVDIDLYYEIRSNVKPEMVVSNYIFD
;
A
#
# COMPACT_ATOMS: atom_id res chain seq x y z
N MET A 1 -1.47 28.02 -8.93
CA MET A 1 -2.79 27.40 -8.70
C MET A 1 -3.63 28.46 -8.00
N LYS A 2 -4.87 28.73 -8.43
CA LYS A 2 -5.81 29.59 -7.67
C LYS A 2 -6.91 28.68 -7.15
N TRP A 3 -6.79 28.23 -5.90
CA TRP A 3 -7.86 27.49 -5.20
C TRP A 3 -8.89 28.43 -4.59
N THR A 4 -8.49 29.68 -4.38
CA THR A 4 -9.31 30.79 -3.91
C THR A 4 -8.93 32.04 -4.70
N ASP A 5 -9.80 33.04 -4.68
CA ASP A 5 -9.44 34.38 -5.14
C ASP A 5 -8.21 34.87 -4.38
N ALA A 6 -7.29 35.51 -5.10
CA ALA A 6 -6.12 36.10 -4.47
C ALA A 6 -6.60 37.17 -3.48
N ILE A 7 -6.41 36.92 -2.19
CA ILE A 7 -6.55 37.98 -1.19
C ILE A 7 -5.51 39.02 -1.56
N ASN A 8 -5.95 40.25 -1.87
CA ASN A 8 -5.08 41.38 -2.12
C ASN A 8 -4.33 41.74 -0.82
N PHE A 9 -3.24 41.03 -0.56
CA PHE A 9 -2.37 41.32 0.58
C PHE A 9 -1.63 42.63 0.33
N CYS A 10 -1.88 43.61 1.21
CA CYS A 10 -1.03 44.78 1.34
C CYS A 10 0.38 44.34 1.77
N ARG A 11 1.35 44.50 0.87
CA ARG A 11 2.82 44.55 1.10
C ARG A 11 3.37 43.76 2.30
N PHE A 12 3.45 42.43 2.19
CA PHE A 12 4.44 41.63 2.93
C PHE A 12 5.61 41.33 1.99
N HIS A 13 6.60 42.22 1.92
CA HIS A 13 7.70 42.11 0.94
C HIS A 13 8.84 41.16 1.33
N ASN A 14 8.84 40.50 2.49
CA ASN A 14 10.00 39.74 2.97
C ASN A 14 9.70 38.36 3.63
N GLN A 15 8.57 37.74 3.35
CA GLN A 15 8.29 36.37 3.84
C GLN A 15 8.54 35.35 2.74
N VAL A 16 9.44 34.39 2.98
CA VAL A 16 9.66 33.24 2.10
C VAL A 16 8.86 32.07 2.66
N ILE A 17 7.76 31.73 2.00
CA ILE A 17 7.05 30.49 2.30
C ILE A 17 7.85 29.36 1.65
N SER A 18 8.47 28.51 2.46
CA SER A 18 9.20 27.33 1.99
C SER A 18 8.45 26.07 2.41
N PHE A 19 8.32 25.11 1.50
CA PHE A 19 7.77 23.80 1.82
C PHE A 19 8.82 22.99 2.58
N SER A 20 8.54 22.63 3.83
CA SER A 20 9.36 21.69 4.60
C SER A 20 9.06 20.28 4.09
N ASP A 21 10.03 19.68 3.39
CA ASP A 21 9.97 18.37 2.74
C ASP A 21 8.79 18.20 1.76
N ASN A 22 9.09 17.91 0.49
CA ASN A 22 8.13 17.88 -0.61
C ASN A 22 7.03 16.79 -0.51
N ILE A 23 6.64 16.27 0.66
CA ILE A 23 5.60 15.25 0.84
C ILE A 23 4.34 15.91 1.44
N LEU A 24 3.24 15.87 0.69
CA LEU A 24 1.94 16.45 1.05
C LEU A 24 0.99 15.47 1.74
N GLY A 25 1.35 14.20 1.76
CA GLY A 25 0.48 13.14 2.20
C GLY A 25 0.89 11.80 1.62
N SER A 26 0.09 10.80 1.93
CA SER A 26 0.34 9.43 1.52
C SER A 26 -0.96 8.66 1.29
N PHE A 27 -0.88 7.55 0.57
CA PHE A 27 -2.03 6.68 0.34
C PHE A 27 -1.60 5.22 0.36
N LEU A 28 -2.50 4.36 0.85
CA LEU A 28 -2.34 2.92 0.83
C LEU A 28 -3.00 2.38 -0.44
N LEU A 29 -2.21 1.73 -1.30
CA LEU A 29 -2.73 1.04 -2.47
C LEU A 29 -3.51 -0.22 -2.06
N ASP A 30 -4.55 -0.52 -2.81
CA ASP A 30 -5.30 -1.77 -2.68
C ASP A 30 -4.55 -2.90 -3.38
N ASP A 31 -4.10 -3.90 -2.61
CA ASP A 31 -3.37 -5.07 -3.10
C ASP A 31 -4.16 -5.90 -4.14
N THR A 32 -5.49 -5.73 -4.20
CA THR A 32 -6.37 -6.41 -5.18
C THR A 32 -6.50 -5.67 -6.52
N LEU A 33 -5.88 -4.50 -6.66
CA LEU A 33 -5.94 -3.66 -7.86
C LEU A 33 -5.59 -4.44 -9.14
N VAL A 34 -4.56 -5.28 -9.08
CA VAL A 34 -4.10 -6.07 -10.22
C VAL A 34 -5.19 -7.01 -10.72
N GLU A 35 -5.92 -7.67 -9.82
CA GLU A 35 -7.04 -8.54 -10.19
C GLU A 35 -8.17 -7.78 -10.90
N ARG A 36 -8.45 -6.54 -10.45
CA ARG A 36 -9.44 -5.68 -11.11
C ARG A 36 -9.02 -5.28 -12.53
N ILE A 37 -7.74 -4.98 -12.72
CA ILE A 37 -7.18 -4.61 -14.04
C ILE A 37 -7.21 -5.80 -15.00
N ILE A 38 -6.88 -7.00 -14.52
CA ILE A 38 -6.64 -8.16 -15.38
C ILE A 38 -7.92 -8.90 -15.75
N LYS A 39 -8.93 -8.93 -14.87
CA LYS A 39 -10.15 -9.72 -15.06
C LYS A 39 -10.79 -9.60 -16.46
N PRO A 40 -10.91 -8.39 -17.06
CA PRO A 40 -11.44 -8.25 -18.42
C PRO A 40 -10.61 -8.97 -19.50
N TYR A 41 -9.30 -9.11 -19.29
CA TYR A 41 -8.36 -9.68 -20.25
C TYR A 41 -8.17 -11.20 -20.08
N THR A 42 -8.56 -11.78 -18.95
CA THR A 42 -8.44 -13.23 -18.72
C THR A 42 -9.75 -14.00 -18.92
N THR A 43 -10.89 -13.30 -18.99
CA THR A 43 -12.23 -13.92 -19.13
C THR A 43 -12.34 -14.81 -20.39
N GLY A 44 -11.58 -14.52 -21.45
CA GLY A 44 -11.58 -15.31 -22.68
C GLY A 44 -10.79 -16.63 -22.61
N PHE A 45 -9.88 -16.79 -21.64
CA PHE A 45 -9.00 -17.96 -21.58
C PHE A 45 -9.72 -19.24 -21.16
N SER A 46 -10.81 -19.13 -20.40
CA SER A 46 -11.63 -20.27 -19.99
C SER A 46 -12.40 -20.93 -21.15
N ILE A 47 -12.48 -20.26 -22.30
CA ILE A 47 -13.22 -20.69 -23.50
C ILE A 47 -12.29 -21.45 -24.48
N LEU A 48 -10.98 -21.46 -24.24
CA LEU A 48 -10.03 -22.20 -25.06
C LEU A 48 -10.26 -23.72 -24.97
N GLU A 49 -10.13 -24.41 -26.10
CA GLU A 49 -10.34 -25.88 -26.19
C GLU A 49 -9.45 -26.65 -25.19
N HIS A 50 -8.23 -26.15 -24.95
CA HIS A 50 -7.31 -26.67 -23.95
C HIS A 50 -7.40 -25.85 -22.65
N LYS A 51 -8.28 -26.25 -21.74
CA LYS A 51 -8.52 -25.56 -20.46
C LYS A 51 -7.26 -25.34 -19.61
N GLU A 52 -6.36 -26.32 -19.57
CA GLU A 52 -5.09 -26.23 -18.83
C GLU A 52 -4.18 -25.16 -19.43
N LEU A 53 -4.03 -25.16 -20.76
CA LEU A 53 -3.26 -24.14 -21.47
C LEU A 53 -3.85 -22.75 -21.24
N GLY A 54 -5.17 -22.60 -21.33
CA GLY A 54 -5.84 -21.33 -21.02
C GLY A 54 -5.60 -20.86 -19.58
N THR A 55 -5.63 -21.77 -18.62
CA THR A 55 -5.31 -21.47 -17.22
C THR A 55 -3.85 -21.03 -17.04
N MET A 56 -2.91 -21.70 -17.71
CA MET A 56 -1.50 -21.31 -17.67
C MET A 56 -1.25 -19.94 -18.31
N MET A 57 -1.95 -19.62 -19.40
CA MET A 57 -1.87 -18.31 -20.05
C MET A 57 -2.46 -17.22 -19.15
N GLU A 58 -3.59 -17.49 -18.50
CA GLU A 58 -4.15 -16.61 -17.47
C GLU A 58 -3.12 -16.33 -16.36
N PHE A 59 -2.51 -17.39 -15.83
CA PHE A 59 -1.46 -17.25 -14.83
C PHE A 59 -0.25 -16.49 -15.36
N GLN A 60 0.18 -16.74 -16.60
CA GLN A 60 1.31 -16.03 -17.19
C GLN A 60 1.05 -14.52 -17.27
N ILE A 61 -0.11 -14.08 -17.80
CA ILE A 61 -0.41 -12.64 -17.88
C ILE A 61 -0.60 -12.05 -16.48
N ARG A 62 -1.19 -12.81 -15.55
CA ARG A 62 -1.39 -12.39 -14.16
C ARG A 62 -0.08 -12.16 -13.43
N GLY A 63 0.83 -13.14 -13.46
CA GLY A 63 2.16 -13.03 -12.87
C GLY A 63 2.98 -11.91 -13.50
N SER A 64 2.92 -11.77 -14.82
CA SER A 64 3.62 -10.70 -15.55
C SER A 64 3.11 -9.31 -15.15
N THR A 65 1.81 -9.16 -14.92
CA THR A 65 1.22 -7.89 -14.48
C THR A 65 1.60 -7.53 -13.05
N TYR A 66 1.70 -8.51 -12.13
CA TYR A 66 2.22 -8.27 -10.77
C TYR A 66 3.70 -7.83 -10.78
N ILE A 67 4.51 -8.37 -11.68
CA ILE A 67 5.89 -7.89 -11.88
C ILE A 67 5.88 -6.47 -12.47
N GLN A 68 5.00 -6.20 -13.43
CA GLN A 68 4.95 -4.89 -14.07
C GLN A 68 4.45 -3.78 -13.14
N ILE A 69 3.50 -4.05 -12.23
CA ILE A 69 3.12 -3.06 -11.21
C ILE A 69 4.26 -2.80 -10.22
N ALA A 70 5.03 -3.84 -9.85
CA ALA A 70 6.23 -3.67 -9.02
C ALA A 70 7.28 -2.79 -9.72
N LYS A 71 7.53 -3.01 -11.01
CA LYS A 71 8.42 -2.19 -11.85
C LYS A 71 7.93 -0.74 -11.95
N GLN A 72 6.64 -0.54 -12.19
CA GLN A 72 6.02 0.78 -12.22
C GLN A 72 6.19 1.51 -10.89
N LEU A 73 5.84 0.87 -9.76
CA LEU A 73 5.99 1.45 -8.42
C LEU A 73 7.44 1.87 -8.16
N TYR A 74 8.38 0.95 -8.40
CA TYR A 74 9.81 1.19 -8.24
C TYR A 74 10.28 2.42 -9.04
N SER A 75 9.77 2.60 -10.26
CA SER A 75 10.13 3.75 -11.10
C SER A 75 9.74 5.10 -10.47
N THR A 76 8.68 5.14 -9.67
CA THR A 76 8.14 6.37 -9.06
C THR A 76 8.73 6.71 -7.68
N TYR A 77 9.41 5.75 -7.06
CA TYR A 77 9.88 5.88 -5.69
C TYR A 77 11.09 6.80 -5.56
N PHE A 78 11.18 7.46 -4.40
CA PHE A 78 12.34 8.24 -4.03
C PHE A 78 13.59 7.36 -3.99
N GLU A 79 14.76 7.95 -4.22
CA GLU A 79 16.02 7.21 -4.21
C GLU A 79 16.23 6.43 -2.89
N LYS A 80 15.93 7.05 -1.74
CA LYS A 80 15.99 6.39 -0.42
C LYS A 80 15.16 5.10 -0.34
N ASP A 81 13.99 5.07 -0.97
CA ASP A 81 13.08 3.92 -0.94
C ASP A 81 13.50 2.88 -1.98
N ARG A 82 14.03 3.31 -3.13
CA ARG A 82 14.63 2.42 -4.14
C ARG A 82 15.85 1.67 -3.60
N LEU A 83 16.66 2.31 -2.74
CA LEU A 83 17.80 1.67 -2.10
C LEU A 83 17.37 0.50 -1.19
N LYS A 84 16.21 0.58 -0.55
CA LYS A 84 15.63 -0.54 0.23
C LYS A 84 15.26 -1.73 -0.67
N CYS A 85 14.96 -1.47 -1.94
CA CYS A 85 14.60 -2.48 -2.95
C CYS A 85 15.79 -2.99 -3.78
N LYS A 86 17.03 -2.55 -3.49
CA LYS A 86 18.21 -2.85 -4.33
C LYS A 86 18.39 -4.34 -4.60
N ASP A 87 18.01 -5.17 -3.63
CA ASP A 87 18.31 -6.59 -3.68
C ASP A 87 17.62 -7.28 -4.84
N PHE A 88 16.48 -6.81 -5.35
CA PHE A 88 15.79 -7.38 -6.53
C PHE A 88 15.60 -6.38 -7.68
N ALA A 89 16.23 -5.21 -7.60
CA ALA A 89 16.05 -4.13 -8.57
C ALA A 89 16.46 -4.56 -9.99
N ASP A 90 17.59 -5.24 -10.14
CA ASP A 90 18.09 -5.72 -11.44
C ASP A 90 17.09 -6.63 -12.14
N GLU A 91 16.45 -7.54 -11.39
CA GLU A 91 15.43 -8.44 -11.93
C GLU A 91 14.15 -7.70 -12.35
N LEU A 92 13.78 -6.59 -11.70
CA LEU A 92 12.63 -5.78 -12.12
C LEU A 92 12.83 -5.15 -13.51
N PHE A 93 14.06 -4.99 -13.98
CA PHE A 93 14.35 -4.46 -15.31
C PHE A 93 14.26 -5.49 -16.42
N PHE A 94 13.91 -6.75 -16.12
CA PHE A 94 13.61 -7.71 -17.17
C PHE A 94 12.44 -7.20 -18.04
N ASP A 95 12.58 -7.34 -19.35
CA ASP A 95 11.58 -6.94 -20.32
C ASP A 95 10.49 -8.01 -20.46
N LEU A 96 9.71 -8.18 -19.39
CA LEU A 96 8.56 -9.07 -19.38
C LEU A 96 7.34 -8.36 -19.99
N PRO A 97 6.89 -8.73 -21.20
CA PRO A 97 5.83 -7.99 -21.86
C PRO A 97 4.46 -8.27 -21.25
N ILE A 98 3.61 -7.25 -21.23
CA ILE A 98 2.18 -7.34 -20.93
C ILE A 98 1.38 -6.67 -22.05
N THR A 99 0.05 -6.79 -22.04
CA THR A 99 -0.76 -6.11 -23.06
C THR A 99 -0.66 -4.59 -22.89
N ARG A 100 -0.65 -3.83 -24.00
CA ARG A 100 -0.57 -2.36 -24.00
C ARG A 100 -1.62 -1.73 -23.10
N ARG A 101 -2.85 -2.25 -23.10
CA ARG A 101 -3.94 -1.73 -22.28
C ARG A 101 -3.69 -1.92 -20.78
N ILE A 102 -3.15 -3.07 -20.36
CA ILE A 102 -2.77 -3.28 -18.96
C ILE A 102 -1.62 -2.32 -18.61
N ALA A 103 -0.64 -2.13 -19.51
CA ALA A 103 0.47 -1.20 -19.29
C ALA A 103 -0.01 0.26 -19.13
N GLU A 104 -0.96 0.70 -19.96
CA GLU A 104 -1.61 2.02 -19.87
C GLU A 104 -2.30 2.19 -18.51
N LEU A 105 -3.04 1.19 -18.03
CA LEU A 105 -3.72 1.27 -16.73
C LEU A 105 -2.74 1.28 -15.56
N LEU A 106 -1.66 0.50 -15.63
CA LEU A 106 -0.61 0.49 -14.61
C LEU A 106 0.20 1.79 -14.61
N SER A 107 0.36 2.46 -15.75
CA SER A 107 1.17 3.68 -15.90
C SER A 107 0.77 4.83 -14.96
N GLY A 108 -0.47 4.82 -14.46
CA GLY A 108 -0.99 5.79 -13.51
C GLY A 108 -0.74 5.46 -12.03
N ILE A 109 -0.05 4.35 -11.71
CA ILE A 109 0.18 3.91 -10.32
C ILE A 109 1.55 4.35 -9.82
N GLY A 110 1.62 4.81 -8.57
CA GLY A 110 2.87 5.19 -7.89
C GLY A 110 2.84 6.60 -7.30
N ASN A 111 4.00 7.12 -6.86
CA ASN A 111 4.08 8.45 -6.26
C ASN A 111 3.57 9.54 -7.21
N ILE A 112 2.73 10.45 -6.69
CA ILE A 112 2.08 11.50 -7.48
C ILE A 112 2.85 12.80 -7.29
N ASN A 113 3.42 13.33 -8.38
CA ASN A 113 4.05 14.64 -8.38
C ASN A 113 3.00 15.71 -8.69
N THR A 114 2.70 16.56 -7.71
CA THR A 114 1.80 17.70 -7.87
C THR A 114 2.59 19.01 -7.89
N LYS A 115 1.93 20.12 -8.22
CA LYS A 115 2.54 21.47 -8.13
C LYS A 115 2.89 21.89 -6.71
N LEU A 116 2.29 21.26 -5.69
CA LEU A 116 2.48 21.61 -4.28
C LEU A 116 3.53 20.71 -3.60
N GLY A 117 3.88 19.57 -4.21
CA GLY A 117 4.65 18.50 -3.59
C GLY A 117 4.13 17.13 -4.02
N ILE A 118 4.51 16.10 -3.29
CA ILE A 118 4.38 14.69 -3.66
C ILE A 118 3.41 14.00 -2.72
N ILE A 119 2.49 13.23 -3.28
CA ILE A 119 1.64 12.32 -2.50
C ILE A 119 2.21 10.92 -2.71
N GLY A 120 2.75 10.33 -1.63
CA GLY A 120 3.53 9.10 -1.69
C GLY A 120 2.71 7.82 -1.45
N VAL A 121 3.17 6.70 -2.01
CA VAL A 121 2.66 5.38 -1.64
C VAL A 121 3.11 5.06 -0.20
N ARG A 122 2.19 4.66 0.68
CA ARG A 122 2.52 4.16 2.02
C ARG A 122 3.18 2.79 1.90
N TYR A 123 4.22 2.56 2.71
CA TYR A 123 4.98 1.30 2.76
C TYR A 123 5.48 0.85 1.37
N PRO A 124 6.32 1.67 0.71
CA PRO A 124 6.74 1.42 -0.65
C PRO A 124 7.38 0.03 -0.84
N PHE A 125 8.22 -0.40 0.11
CA PHE A 125 8.93 -1.66 0.02
C PHE A 125 8.00 -2.87 0.17
N THR A 126 7.15 -2.83 1.20
CA THR A 126 6.08 -3.79 1.49
C THR A 126 5.15 -3.94 0.30
N THR A 127 4.74 -2.82 -0.31
CA THR A 127 3.83 -2.83 -1.48
C THR A 127 4.45 -3.56 -2.67
N ILE A 128 5.73 -3.30 -2.99
CA ILE A 128 6.44 -4.05 -4.04
C ILE A 128 6.57 -5.53 -3.67
N ARG A 129 6.95 -5.84 -2.44
CA ARG A 129 7.10 -7.24 -1.99
C ARG A 129 5.77 -7.98 -2.02
N THR A 130 4.63 -7.32 -1.76
CA THR A 130 3.29 -7.92 -1.88
C THR A 130 2.96 -8.23 -3.32
N ALA A 131 3.26 -7.32 -4.26
CA ALA A 131 3.09 -7.60 -5.68
C ALA A 131 3.94 -8.81 -6.12
N LEU A 132 5.22 -8.86 -5.71
CA LEU A 132 6.11 -9.98 -6.02
C LEU A 132 5.71 -11.28 -5.31
N ALA A 133 5.15 -11.21 -4.10
CA ALA A 133 4.58 -12.36 -3.40
C ALA A 133 3.40 -12.98 -4.18
N ASN A 134 2.52 -12.13 -4.71
CA ASN A 134 1.43 -12.57 -5.59
C ASN A 134 1.97 -13.18 -6.88
N ALA A 135 2.98 -12.58 -7.53
CA ALA A 135 3.65 -13.19 -8.68
C ALA A 135 4.27 -14.56 -8.33
N THR A 136 4.78 -14.70 -7.11
CA THR A 136 5.39 -15.94 -6.58
C THR A 136 4.34 -17.05 -6.47
N PHE A 137 3.17 -16.75 -5.92
CA PHE A 137 2.04 -17.69 -5.89
C PHE A 137 1.64 -18.16 -7.29
N ILE A 138 1.52 -17.21 -8.24
CA ILE A 138 1.14 -17.52 -9.61
C ILE A 138 2.18 -18.39 -10.31
N SER A 139 3.46 -18.04 -10.20
CA SER A 139 4.58 -18.84 -10.72
C SER A 139 4.58 -20.27 -10.16
N THR A 140 4.35 -20.44 -8.87
CA THR A 140 4.24 -21.78 -8.25
C THR A 140 3.01 -22.53 -8.76
N SER A 141 1.91 -21.84 -9.06
CA SER A 141 0.71 -22.45 -9.63
C SER A 141 0.94 -22.97 -11.05
N ILE A 142 1.69 -22.23 -11.88
CA ILE A 142 2.13 -22.70 -13.21
C ILE A 142 2.99 -23.96 -13.09
N LYS A 143 3.99 -23.96 -12.20
CA LYS A 143 4.86 -25.11 -11.97
C LYS A 143 4.10 -26.36 -11.56
N ARG A 144 3.07 -26.20 -10.72
CA ARG A 144 2.19 -27.30 -10.31
C ARG A 144 1.42 -27.89 -11.50
N LEU A 145 0.90 -27.04 -12.39
CA LEU A 145 0.25 -27.51 -13.62
C LEU A 145 1.21 -28.26 -14.54
N ASN A 146 2.50 -27.88 -14.54
CA ASN A 146 3.56 -28.59 -15.26
C ASN A 146 4.10 -29.85 -14.53
N ASN A 147 3.51 -30.25 -13.40
CA ASN A 147 4.00 -31.34 -12.55
C ASN A 147 5.46 -31.15 -12.06
N GLU A 148 5.92 -29.91 -11.92
CA GLU A 148 7.24 -29.60 -11.35
C GLU A 148 7.19 -29.62 -9.82
N TYR A 149 8.11 -30.35 -9.18
CA TYR A 149 8.20 -30.39 -7.71
C TYR A 149 8.64 -29.03 -7.17
N TYR A 150 7.84 -28.43 -6.28
CA TYR A 150 8.16 -27.15 -5.65
C TYR A 150 7.72 -27.13 -4.19
N SER A 151 8.58 -26.59 -3.32
CA SER A 151 8.24 -26.38 -1.92
C SER A 151 7.05 -25.43 -1.81
N PHE A 152 6.06 -25.80 -0.97
CA PHE A 152 4.90 -24.94 -0.75
C PHE A 152 5.38 -23.60 -0.18
N ILE A 153 4.97 -22.49 -0.79
CA ILE A 153 5.16 -21.18 -0.18
C ILE A 153 4.12 -21.09 0.91
N ASP A 154 4.55 -21.19 2.16
CA ASP A 154 3.69 -21.03 3.31
C ASP A 154 3.28 -19.55 3.42
N CYS A 155 2.23 -19.17 2.69
CA CYS A 155 1.60 -17.87 2.82
C CYS A 155 0.13 -18.09 3.22
N PRO A 156 -0.29 -17.56 4.39
CA PRO A 156 -1.42 -18.13 5.12
C PRO A 156 -2.81 -17.68 4.66
N MET A 157 -3.01 -17.35 3.38
CA MET A 157 -4.24 -16.67 2.92
C MET A 157 -4.80 -17.12 1.57
N THR A 158 -6.08 -16.78 1.37
CA THR A 158 -6.77 -16.81 0.08
C THR A 158 -6.12 -15.81 -0.87
N PHE A 159 -5.80 -16.25 -2.09
CA PHE A 159 -5.28 -15.40 -3.15
C PHE A 159 -6.35 -14.38 -3.63
N PRO A 160 -5.98 -13.13 -3.98
CA PRO A 160 -4.64 -12.54 -3.91
C PRO A 160 -4.21 -12.23 -2.47
N TYR A 161 -2.92 -12.32 -2.19
CA TYR A 161 -2.34 -11.89 -0.92
C TYR A 161 -2.46 -10.39 -0.75
N GLN A 162 -2.85 -9.98 0.46
CA GLN A 162 -3.13 -8.60 0.84
C GLN A 162 -2.52 -8.33 2.21
N ASP A 163 -2.32 -7.05 2.57
CA ASP A 163 -2.02 -6.63 3.94
C ASP A 163 -0.82 -7.38 4.57
N LEU A 164 0.15 -7.77 3.74
CA LEU A 164 1.33 -8.51 4.18
C LEU A 164 2.28 -7.62 5.00
N VAL A 165 2.99 -8.24 5.94
CA VAL A 165 4.08 -7.63 6.71
C VAL A 165 5.31 -8.53 6.70
N TRP A 166 6.49 -7.91 6.68
CA TRP A 166 7.77 -8.60 6.71
C TRP A 166 8.54 -8.32 8.00
N ASN A 167 9.54 -9.15 8.26
CA ASN A 167 10.44 -9.01 9.39
C ASN A 167 11.49 -7.89 9.12
N ASP A 168 11.05 -6.65 8.99
CA ASP A 168 11.88 -5.48 8.72
C ASP A 168 11.32 -4.20 9.36
N GLU A 169 12.05 -3.09 9.25
CA GLU A 169 11.67 -1.77 9.78
C GLU A 169 10.30 -1.32 9.26
N GLU A 170 10.04 -1.49 7.95
CA GLU A 170 8.78 -1.03 7.35
C GLU A 170 7.60 -1.90 7.78
N GLY A 171 7.79 -3.21 7.90
CA GLY A 171 6.82 -4.13 8.48
C GLY A 171 6.49 -3.80 9.93
N TYR A 172 7.48 -3.37 10.72
CA TYR A 172 7.26 -2.84 12.06
C TYR A 172 6.40 -1.58 12.04
N ILE A 173 6.79 -0.55 11.26
CA ILE A 173 6.04 0.72 11.15
C ILE A 173 4.59 0.46 10.71
N LYS A 174 4.39 -0.37 9.68
CA LYS A 174 3.06 -0.77 9.20
C LYS A 174 2.24 -1.44 10.30
N THR A 175 2.87 -2.31 11.09
CA THR A 175 2.21 -2.97 12.23
C THR A 175 1.78 -1.95 13.29
N GLN A 176 2.63 -0.97 13.61
CA GLN A 176 2.31 0.07 14.60
C GLN A 176 1.14 0.94 14.16
N ASP A 177 1.15 1.39 12.90
CA ASP A 177 0.07 2.21 12.33
C ASP A 177 -1.28 1.47 12.36
N PHE A 178 -1.31 0.21 11.91
CA PHE A 178 -2.54 -0.60 11.93
C PHE A 178 -3.01 -0.90 13.35
N CYS A 179 -2.10 -1.17 14.30
CA CYS A 179 -2.49 -1.33 15.70
C CYS A 179 -3.06 -0.04 16.29
N LYS A 180 -2.45 1.11 15.97
CA LYS A 180 -2.90 2.42 16.44
C LYS A 180 -4.32 2.73 15.93
N ASP A 181 -4.55 2.54 14.64
CA ASP A 181 -5.85 2.77 14.01
C ASP A 181 -6.91 1.80 14.57
N TYR A 182 -6.56 0.51 14.68
CA TYR A 182 -7.45 -0.50 15.26
C TYR A 182 -7.86 -0.19 16.69
N LEU A 183 -6.90 0.20 17.55
CA LEU A 183 -7.17 0.55 18.94
C LEU A 183 -8.07 1.79 19.04
N LYS A 184 -7.81 2.81 18.22
CA LYS A 184 -8.58 4.07 18.20
C LYS A 184 -10.00 3.89 17.67
N GLU A 185 -10.19 3.09 16.62
CA GLU A 185 -11.48 2.91 15.97
C GLU A 185 -12.39 1.94 16.73
N LYS A 186 -11.84 0.79 17.15
CA LYS A 186 -12.63 -0.30 17.75
C LYS A 186 -12.89 -0.10 19.24
N PHE A 187 -11.99 0.58 19.95
CA PHE A 187 -12.07 0.73 21.40
C PHE A 187 -12.22 2.19 21.81
N LYS A 188 -13.47 2.63 21.87
CA LYS A 188 -13.86 3.95 22.38
C LYS A 188 -14.17 3.88 23.87
N THR A 189 -14.59 5.00 24.46
CA THR A 189 -15.12 5.00 25.83
C THR A 189 -16.32 4.08 25.94
N TYR A 190 -16.27 3.14 26.90
CA TYR A 190 -17.37 2.24 27.22
C TYR A 190 -17.98 2.59 28.57
N ARG A 191 -19.31 2.48 28.66
CA ARG A 191 -20.09 2.67 29.89
C ARG A 191 -20.91 1.42 30.17
N THR A 192 -20.92 0.97 31.42
CA THR A 192 -21.80 -0.10 31.91
C THR A 192 -22.33 0.29 33.28
N GLY A 193 -23.64 0.53 33.38
CA GLY A 193 -24.24 1.18 34.54
C GLY A 193 -23.55 2.53 34.85
N ASP A 194 -23.13 2.71 36.10
CA ASP A 194 -22.39 3.89 36.56
C ASP A 194 -20.87 3.81 36.29
N ALA A 195 -20.36 2.67 35.81
CA ALA A 195 -18.95 2.50 35.52
C ALA A 195 -18.61 2.99 34.10
N MET A 196 -17.53 3.77 33.98
CA MET A 196 -17.01 4.26 32.71
C MET A 196 -15.52 3.95 32.61
N PHE A 197 -15.09 3.46 31.45
CA PHE A 197 -13.68 3.27 31.13
C PHE A 197 -13.37 3.84 29.76
N THR A 198 -12.28 4.62 29.70
CA THR A 198 -11.74 5.16 28.45
C THR A 198 -10.36 4.55 28.25
N PRO A 199 -10.14 3.79 27.17
CA PRO A 199 -8.81 3.30 26.83
C PRO A 199 -7.80 4.47 26.75
N PRO A 200 -6.54 4.26 27.16
CA PRO A 200 -5.52 5.29 27.04
C PRO A 200 -5.40 5.79 25.59
N ASP A 201 -5.14 7.09 25.47
CA ASP A 201 -4.80 7.69 24.18
C ASP A 201 -3.60 6.95 23.59
N THR A 202 -3.70 6.51 22.34
CA THR A 202 -2.62 5.79 21.65
C THR A 202 -1.36 6.64 21.47
N ASN A 203 -1.45 7.97 21.68
CA ASN A 203 -0.30 8.87 21.72
C ASN A 203 0.41 8.88 23.10
N LYS A 204 -0.18 8.27 24.13
CA LYS A 204 0.40 8.14 25.48
C LYS A 204 0.77 6.68 25.72
N LEU A 205 2.07 6.38 25.67
CA LEU A 205 2.58 5.03 25.91
C LEU A 205 2.40 4.64 27.39
N VAL A 206 1.35 3.88 27.69
CA VAL A 206 1.12 3.30 29.02
C VAL A 206 1.74 1.89 29.08
N PRO A 207 2.56 1.55 30.09
CA PRO A 207 3.16 0.22 30.19
C PRO A 207 2.11 -0.90 30.20
N PHE A 208 2.35 -1.98 29.45
CA PHE A 208 1.42 -3.12 29.33
C PHE A 208 0.99 -3.70 30.68
N LYS A 209 1.91 -3.79 31.66
CA LYS A 209 1.60 -4.28 33.01
C LYS A 209 0.51 -3.46 33.71
N LEU A 210 0.53 -2.14 33.51
CA LEU A 210 -0.43 -1.23 34.11
C LEU A 210 -1.79 -1.37 33.42
N ILE A 211 -1.81 -1.33 32.08
CA ILE A 211 -3.03 -1.54 31.29
C ILE A 211 -3.71 -2.85 31.65
N ASN A 212 -2.98 -3.97 31.71
CA ASN A 212 -3.58 -5.26 32.02
C ASN A 212 -4.21 -5.30 33.41
N LYS A 213 -3.67 -4.54 34.38
CA LYS A 213 -4.21 -4.43 35.73
C LYS A 213 -5.44 -3.51 35.79
N GLU A 214 -5.40 -2.39 35.07
CA GLU A 214 -6.44 -1.34 35.12
C GLU A 214 -7.64 -1.63 34.21
N LEU A 215 -7.45 -2.43 33.15
CA LEU A 215 -8.49 -2.74 32.19
C LEU A 215 -9.61 -3.59 32.86
N PRO A 216 -10.84 -3.04 32.99
CA PRO A 216 -11.92 -3.71 33.71
C PRO A 216 -12.28 -5.07 33.11
N GLN A 217 -12.70 -6.01 33.95
CA GLN A 217 -13.10 -7.35 33.49
C GLN A 217 -14.33 -7.33 32.58
N TRP A 218 -15.21 -6.35 32.77
CA TRP A 218 -16.40 -6.14 31.93
C TRP A 218 -16.10 -5.46 30.59
N PHE A 219 -14.86 -5.04 30.33
CA PHE A 219 -14.50 -4.37 29.09
C PHE A 219 -14.68 -5.31 27.88
N PRO A 220 -15.43 -4.89 26.84
CA PRO A 220 -15.73 -5.77 25.72
C PRO A 220 -14.46 -6.16 24.97
N ASN A 221 -14.35 -7.43 24.58
CA ASN A 221 -13.20 -7.98 23.87
C ASN A 221 -11.85 -7.70 24.56
N ARG A 222 -11.83 -7.67 25.91
CA ARG A 222 -10.63 -7.43 26.74
C ARG A 222 -9.38 -8.17 26.27
N ASN A 223 -9.49 -9.47 25.97
CA ASN A 223 -8.36 -10.29 25.54
C ASN A 223 -7.81 -9.86 24.18
N GLU A 224 -8.69 -9.41 23.29
CA GLU A 224 -8.31 -8.92 21.96
C GLU A 224 -7.58 -7.58 22.09
N TYR A 225 -8.14 -6.65 22.87
CA TYR A 225 -7.51 -5.37 23.18
C TYR A 225 -6.09 -5.57 23.73
N LEU A 226 -5.92 -6.46 24.72
CA LEU A 226 -4.61 -6.72 25.31
C LEU A 226 -3.61 -7.32 24.33
N LYS A 227 -4.04 -8.19 23.41
CA LYS A 227 -3.17 -8.76 22.38
C LYS A 227 -2.68 -7.67 21.41
N VAL A 228 -3.58 -6.83 20.92
CA VAL A 228 -3.23 -5.73 20.00
C VAL A 228 -2.39 -4.68 20.71
N TYR A 229 -2.74 -4.31 21.94
CA TYR A 229 -1.95 -3.36 22.73
C TYR A 229 -0.55 -3.89 23.04
N LYS A 230 -0.39 -5.19 23.34
CA LYS A 230 0.94 -5.80 23.51
C LYS A 230 1.76 -5.68 22.22
N LEU A 231 1.15 -5.93 21.06
CA LEU A 231 1.79 -5.80 19.75
C LEU A 231 2.21 -4.35 19.45
N PHE A 232 1.35 -3.39 19.77
CA PHE A 232 1.63 -1.94 19.66
C PHE A 232 2.77 -1.47 20.59
N MET A 233 3.00 -2.16 21.70
CA MET A 233 4.06 -1.80 22.65
C MET A 233 5.41 -2.43 22.35
N LEU A 234 5.53 -3.27 21.32
CA LEU A 234 6.83 -3.85 20.93
C LEU A 234 7.76 -2.76 20.39
N SER A 235 9.03 -2.81 20.78
CA SER A 235 10.08 -2.13 20.01
C SER A 235 10.32 -2.84 18.68
N GLU A 236 11.03 -2.19 17.76
CA GLU A 236 11.41 -2.80 16.47
C GLU A 236 12.19 -4.12 16.68
N ASP A 237 13.18 -4.14 17.58
CA ASP A 237 13.97 -5.34 17.86
C ASP A 237 13.14 -6.48 18.48
N GLN A 238 12.19 -6.13 19.34
CA GLN A 238 11.26 -7.10 19.93
C GLN A 238 10.32 -7.66 18.87
N PHE A 239 9.80 -6.82 17.98
CA PHE A 239 8.99 -7.25 16.85
C PHE A 239 9.76 -8.26 15.98
N LYS A 240 11.03 -7.95 15.66
CA LYS A 240 11.87 -8.86 14.87
C LYS A 240 12.13 -10.18 15.58
N THR A 241 12.42 -10.13 16.88
CA THR A 241 12.64 -11.32 17.70
C THR A 241 11.38 -12.18 17.78
N GLU A 242 10.19 -11.60 17.98
CA GLU A 242 8.91 -12.32 18.02
C GLU A 242 8.57 -12.95 16.66
N PHE A 243 8.97 -12.32 15.56
CA PHE A 243 8.81 -12.86 14.21
C PHE A 243 9.59 -14.17 14.02
N GLU A 244 10.80 -14.24 14.59
CA GLU A 244 11.68 -15.41 14.47
C GLU A 244 11.37 -16.51 15.50
N THR A 245 11.11 -16.12 16.76
CA THR A 245 11.04 -17.06 17.90
C THR A 245 9.62 -17.48 18.24
N ASN A 246 8.61 -16.64 17.98
CA ASN A 246 7.23 -16.83 18.40
C ASN A 246 6.23 -16.59 17.25
N PHE A 247 6.61 -16.99 16.04
CA PHE A 247 5.88 -16.69 14.80
C PHE A 247 4.37 -16.94 14.88
N ASN A 248 3.94 -18.06 15.47
CA ASN A 248 2.51 -18.39 15.60
C ASN A 248 1.74 -17.42 16.51
N VAL A 249 2.36 -16.94 17.59
CA VAL A 249 1.75 -15.97 18.51
C VAL A 249 1.65 -14.60 17.83
N LEU A 250 2.71 -14.19 17.14
CA LEU A 250 2.72 -12.95 16.37
C LEU A 250 1.68 -12.99 15.25
N LYS A 251 1.65 -14.07 14.46
CA LYS A 251 0.68 -14.29 13.37
C LYS A 251 -0.76 -14.15 13.84
N ASN A 252 -1.09 -14.76 14.98
CA ASN A 252 -2.44 -14.67 15.55
C ASN A 252 -2.78 -13.25 16.03
N SER A 253 -1.80 -12.47 16.48
CA SER A 253 -1.99 -11.09 16.94
C SER A 253 -2.12 -10.12 15.76
N LEU A 254 -1.28 -10.27 14.73
CA LEU A 254 -1.35 -9.52 13.48
C LEU A 254 -2.70 -9.72 12.78
N LYS A 255 -3.23 -10.95 12.78
CA LYS A 255 -4.54 -11.25 12.19
C LYS A 255 -5.68 -10.44 12.82
N LEU A 256 -5.58 -10.05 14.09
CA LEU A 256 -6.61 -9.23 14.76
C LEU A 256 -6.71 -7.84 14.14
N VAL A 257 -5.58 -7.28 13.68
CA VAL A 257 -5.51 -5.97 13.03
C VAL A 257 -5.57 -6.08 11.50
N GLY A 258 -5.90 -7.26 10.96
CA GLY A 258 -5.99 -7.50 9.51
C GLY A 258 -4.65 -7.59 8.80
N LEU A 259 -3.54 -7.79 9.52
CA LEU A 259 -2.21 -7.96 8.94
C LEU A 259 -1.77 -9.42 8.90
N HIS A 260 -0.91 -9.76 7.95
CA HIS A 260 -0.47 -11.13 7.71
C HIS A 260 1.05 -11.24 7.55
N PRO A 261 1.75 -12.03 8.38
CA PRO A 261 3.19 -12.15 8.25
C PRO A 261 3.56 -12.96 7.00
N ALA A 262 4.56 -12.47 6.27
CA ALA A 262 5.10 -13.10 5.07
C ALA A 262 6.54 -13.59 5.29
N VAL A 263 6.79 -14.83 4.90
CA VAL A 263 8.11 -15.51 4.99
C VAL A 263 8.77 -15.70 3.62
N ILE A 264 8.26 -15.02 2.59
CA ILE A 264 8.82 -15.09 1.23
C ILE A 264 10.14 -14.31 1.17
N THR A 265 11.21 -15.04 0.85
CA THR A 265 12.56 -14.52 0.74
C THR A 265 12.80 -13.76 -0.57
N THR A 266 13.76 -12.83 -0.56
CA THR A 266 14.17 -12.12 -1.77
C THR A 266 14.67 -13.06 -2.87
N LEU A 267 15.38 -14.14 -2.49
CA LEU A 267 15.84 -15.15 -3.45
C LEU A 267 14.67 -15.82 -4.19
N GLN A 268 13.59 -16.18 -3.48
CA GLN A 268 12.39 -16.74 -4.10
C GLN A 268 11.74 -15.74 -5.08
N MET A 269 11.65 -14.46 -4.70
CA MET A 269 11.11 -13.42 -5.57
C MET A 269 11.92 -13.27 -6.87
N LYS A 270 13.26 -13.28 -6.79
CA LYS A 270 14.14 -13.26 -7.98
C LYS A 270 13.95 -14.45 -8.89
N GLN A 271 13.90 -15.65 -8.30
CA GLN A 271 13.71 -16.89 -9.05
C GLN A 271 12.37 -16.89 -9.80
N VAL A 272 11.33 -16.32 -9.19
CA VAL A 272 10.00 -16.16 -9.79
C VAL A 272 10.02 -15.22 -10.98
N ILE A 273 10.69 -14.06 -10.87
CA ILE A 273 10.81 -13.12 -12.00
C ILE A 273 11.50 -13.81 -13.18
N ARG A 274 12.62 -14.48 -12.94
CA ARG A 274 13.36 -15.26 -13.96
C ARG A 274 12.52 -16.38 -14.57
N HIS A 275 11.76 -17.08 -13.74
CA HIS A 275 10.88 -18.15 -14.19
C HIS A 275 9.76 -17.62 -15.08
N LEU A 276 9.00 -16.61 -14.65
CA LEU A 276 7.92 -16.02 -15.43
C LEU A 276 8.43 -15.39 -16.73
N TYR A 277 9.62 -14.78 -16.72
CA TYR A 277 10.30 -14.30 -17.91
C TYR A 277 10.58 -15.43 -18.89
N SER A 278 11.29 -16.48 -18.45
CA SER A 278 11.67 -17.61 -19.30
C SER A 278 10.43 -18.34 -19.83
N ASN A 279 9.43 -18.53 -18.98
CA ASN A 279 8.18 -19.21 -19.32
C ASN A 279 7.39 -18.44 -20.38
N TYR A 280 7.33 -17.10 -20.28
CA TYR A 280 6.73 -16.26 -21.33
C TYR A 280 7.42 -16.49 -22.68
N PHE A 281 8.74 -16.31 -22.74
CA PHE A 281 9.46 -16.36 -24.02
C PHE A 281 9.46 -17.74 -24.64
N ASN A 282 9.60 -18.80 -23.85
CA ASN A 282 9.68 -20.17 -24.33
C ASN A 282 8.32 -20.75 -24.75
N HIS A 283 7.23 -20.38 -24.08
CA HIS A 283 5.94 -21.07 -24.25
C HIS A 283 4.80 -20.18 -24.75
N PHE A 284 4.76 -18.90 -24.39
CA PHE A 284 3.56 -18.07 -24.59
C PHE A 284 3.75 -16.87 -25.52
N SER A 285 5.00 -16.46 -25.77
CA SER A 285 5.33 -15.23 -26.52
C SER A 285 4.66 -15.16 -27.89
N ARG A 286 4.74 -16.24 -28.68
CA ARG A 286 4.12 -16.31 -30.01
C ARG A 286 2.61 -16.13 -29.95
N TRP A 287 1.95 -16.81 -29.02
CA TRP A 287 0.50 -16.71 -28.89
C TRP A 287 0.08 -15.31 -28.45
N PHE A 288 0.72 -14.75 -27.41
CA PHE A 288 0.37 -13.42 -26.91
C PHE A 288 0.60 -12.33 -27.98
N THR A 289 1.74 -12.37 -28.67
CA THR A 289 2.07 -11.38 -29.72
C THR A 289 1.10 -11.44 -30.90
N ASN A 290 0.56 -12.62 -31.21
CA ASN A 290 -0.41 -12.77 -32.30
C ASN A 290 -1.82 -12.30 -31.94
N ASN A 291 -2.18 -12.26 -30.65
CA ASN A 291 -3.54 -11.95 -30.19
C ASN A 291 -3.65 -10.58 -29.50
N TYR A 292 -2.54 -10.04 -29.02
CA TYR A 292 -2.49 -8.80 -28.27
C TYR A 292 -1.29 -7.96 -28.68
N GLU A 293 -1.46 -6.66 -28.55
CA GLU A 293 -0.34 -5.75 -28.63
C GLU A 293 0.47 -5.81 -27.33
N MET A 294 1.61 -6.49 -27.38
CA MET A 294 2.49 -6.72 -26.23
C MET A 294 3.54 -5.61 -26.13
N VAL A 295 3.73 -5.07 -24.93
CA VAL A 295 4.70 -4.02 -24.63
C VAL A 295 5.47 -4.33 -23.34
N SER A 296 6.75 -3.97 -23.30
CA SER A 296 7.50 -3.82 -22.05
C SER A 296 7.53 -2.34 -21.71
N SER A 297 7.31 -1.99 -20.44
CA SER A 297 7.43 -0.63 -19.95
C SER A 297 8.51 -0.55 -18.87
N PRO A 298 9.42 0.43 -18.92
CA PRO A 298 10.38 0.71 -17.84
C PRO A 298 9.70 1.29 -16.58
N GLY A 299 8.41 1.63 -16.67
CA GLY A 299 7.71 2.46 -15.71
C GLY A 299 7.74 3.93 -16.14
N THR A 300 6.74 4.71 -15.73
CA THR A 300 6.59 6.12 -16.13
C THR A 300 7.32 7.10 -15.22
N GLY A 301 7.76 6.67 -14.04
CA GLY A 301 8.37 7.53 -13.02
C GLY A 301 7.38 8.40 -12.25
N VAL A 302 6.08 8.39 -12.60
CA VAL A 302 5.03 9.18 -11.93
C VAL A 302 3.69 8.45 -11.90
N GLY A 303 2.94 8.59 -10.81
CA GLY A 303 1.55 8.20 -10.71
C GLY A 303 0.58 9.32 -11.10
N CYS A 304 -0.71 8.99 -11.22
CA CYS A 304 -1.79 9.92 -11.54
C CYS A 304 -2.69 10.21 -10.33
N ILE A 305 -3.46 11.29 -10.38
CA ILE A 305 -4.38 11.67 -9.28
C ILE A 305 -5.56 10.70 -9.21
N GLY A 306 -5.96 10.10 -10.34
CA GLY A 306 -7.03 9.09 -10.39
C GLY A 306 -6.81 7.89 -9.46
N GLN A 307 -5.58 7.61 -9.01
CA GLN A 307 -5.33 6.51 -8.06
C GLN A 307 -5.76 6.83 -6.62
N LEU A 308 -6.05 8.09 -6.29
CA LEU A 308 -6.53 8.52 -4.97
C LEU A 308 -8.03 8.27 -4.77
N TYR A 309 -8.68 7.54 -5.68
CA TYR A 309 -10.06 7.13 -5.51
C TYR A 309 -10.15 5.93 -4.56
N THR A 310 -10.95 6.09 -3.51
CA THR A 310 -11.27 5.03 -2.55
C THR A 310 -12.69 4.54 -2.74
N LEU A 311 -12.95 3.29 -2.36
CA LEU A 311 -14.28 2.72 -2.33
C LEU A 311 -14.90 2.96 -0.94
N LYS A 312 -16.06 3.62 -0.87
CA LYS A 312 -16.88 3.69 0.35
C LYS A 312 -18.11 2.79 0.23
N TYR A 313 -18.48 2.17 1.35
CA TYR A 313 -19.59 1.23 1.50
C TYR A 313 -20.84 1.83 2.19
N ASP A 314 -20.97 3.16 2.20
CA ASP A 314 -22.12 3.83 2.82
C ASP A 314 -23.31 3.87 1.85
N ASN A 315 -24.30 2.98 2.03
CA ASN A 315 -25.56 2.91 1.27
C ASN A 315 -25.42 2.68 -0.25
N GLY A 316 -24.34 2.04 -0.67
CA GLY A 316 -24.06 1.66 -2.06
C GLY A 316 -22.58 1.77 -2.39
N PHE A 317 -22.16 1.16 -3.50
CA PHE A 317 -20.79 1.26 -3.97
C PHE A 317 -20.55 2.66 -4.56
N LYS A 318 -19.73 3.48 -3.90
CA LYS A 318 -19.35 4.80 -4.42
C LYS A 318 -17.84 5.00 -4.36
N ALA A 319 -17.24 5.06 -5.55
CA ALA A 319 -15.87 5.54 -5.71
C ALA A 319 -15.84 7.06 -5.48
N GLN A 320 -14.90 7.54 -4.68
CA GLN A 320 -14.81 8.95 -4.30
C GLN A 320 -13.34 9.36 -4.13
N THR A 321 -13.09 10.65 -4.23
CA THR A 321 -11.83 11.27 -3.85
C THR A 321 -12.11 12.65 -3.26
N GLN A 322 -11.20 13.18 -2.46
CA GLN A 322 -11.30 14.54 -1.91
C GLN A 322 -10.78 15.61 -2.89
N PHE A 323 -10.19 15.17 -4.01
CA PHE A 323 -9.57 16.05 -5.00
C PHE A 323 -10.49 16.34 -6.19
N ILE A 324 -10.41 17.55 -6.73
CA ILE A 324 -10.97 17.86 -8.05
C ILE A 324 -10.01 17.30 -9.09
N THR A 325 -10.51 16.39 -9.93
CA THR A 325 -9.69 15.65 -10.90
C THR A 325 -10.21 15.85 -12.32
N SER A 326 -9.38 15.50 -13.31
CA SER A 326 -9.81 15.48 -14.71
C SER A 326 -10.84 14.38 -14.97
N ASP A 327 -11.59 14.48 -16.07
CA ASP A 327 -12.52 13.42 -16.48
C ASP A 327 -11.82 12.07 -16.71
N ALA A 328 -10.56 12.09 -17.16
CA ALA A 328 -9.75 10.89 -17.36
C ALA A 328 -9.41 10.23 -16.02
N ASP A 329 -8.91 11.01 -15.06
CA ASP A 329 -8.62 10.55 -13.70
C ASP A 329 -9.88 10.02 -13.00
N ARG A 330 -11.02 10.70 -13.20
CA ARG A 330 -12.31 10.26 -12.63
C ARG A 330 -12.74 8.91 -13.20
N LYS A 331 -12.67 8.71 -14.52
CA LYS A 331 -13.00 7.43 -15.17
C LYS A 331 -12.07 6.32 -14.70
N TYR A 332 -10.77 6.61 -14.66
CA TYR A 332 -9.74 5.70 -14.16
C TYR A 332 -10.00 5.28 -12.71
N GLY A 333 -10.16 6.27 -11.82
CA GLY A 333 -10.38 6.05 -10.40
C GLY A 333 -11.71 5.36 -10.10
N TYR A 334 -12.77 5.65 -10.85
CA TYR A 334 -14.06 4.97 -10.70
C TYR A 334 -14.00 3.50 -11.14
N ALA A 335 -13.25 3.21 -12.21
CA ALA A 335 -13.12 1.85 -12.72
C ALA A 335 -12.25 0.95 -11.82
N LEU A 336 -11.19 1.50 -11.24
CA LEU A 336 -10.16 0.72 -10.56
C LEU A 336 -10.15 0.87 -9.03
N THR A 337 -10.70 1.96 -8.51
CA THR A 337 -10.65 2.37 -7.08
C THR A 337 -9.32 2.01 -6.41
N PRO A 338 -8.19 2.59 -6.85
CA PRO A 338 -6.88 2.02 -6.57
C PRO A 338 -6.41 2.15 -5.12
N ALA A 339 -6.92 3.12 -4.37
CA ALA A 339 -6.52 3.35 -2.99
C ALA A 339 -7.49 2.70 -2.00
N LYS A 340 -6.91 2.09 -0.96
CA LYS A 340 -7.62 1.63 0.25
C LYS A 340 -7.82 2.77 1.25
N GLN A 341 -6.81 3.62 1.40
CA GLN A 341 -6.80 4.77 2.31
C GLN A 341 -6.00 5.92 1.70
N VAL A 342 -6.40 7.16 1.99
CA VAL A 342 -5.72 8.38 1.56
C VAL A 342 -5.64 9.32 2.76
N ASP A 343 -4.42 9.65 3.17
CA ASP A 343 -4.10 10.55 4.28
C ASP A 343 -3.35 11.76 3.74
N ILE A 344 -3.99 12.92 3.78
CA ILE A 344 -3.41 14.17 3.26
C ILE A 344 -3.12 15.08 4.43
N ASP A 345 -1.90 15.60 4.50
CA ASP A 345 -1.50 16.52 5.53
C ASP A 345 -0.82 17.75 4.92
N LEU A 346 -1.61 18.81 4.73
CA LEU A 346 -1.15 20.06 4.15
C LEU A 346 -0.66 20.98 5.27
N TYR A 347 0.59 20.80 5.71
CA TYR A 347 1.25 21.77 6.58
C TYR A 347 2.04 22.79 5.76
N TYR A 348 1.83 24.07 6.06
CA TYR A 348 2.62 25.18 5.52
C TYR A 348 3.55 25.70 6.62
N GLU A 349 4.87 25.60 6.42
CA GLU A 349 5.83 26.27 7.29
C GLU A 349 6.04 27.71 6.79
N ILE A 350 5.52 28.70 7.50
CA ILE A 350 5.81 30.11 7.23
C ILE A 350 7.13 30.45 7.91
N ARG A 351 8.24 30.39 7.16
CA ARG A 351 9.55 30.86 7.64
C ARG A 351 9.64 32.37 7.47
N SER A 352 9.49 33.11 8.57
CA SER A 352 9.79 34.54 8.61
C SER A 352 11.29 34.73 8.87
N ASN A 353 11.98 35.47 7.99
CA ASN A 353 13.36 35.92 8.24
C ASN A 353 13.43 37.11 9.23
N VAL A 354 12.28 37.54 9.75
CA VAL A 354 12.17 38.66 10.69
C VAL A 354 11.71 38.09 12.04
N LYS A 355 12.48 38.32 13.11
CA LYS A 355 12.02 38.09 14.49
C LYS A 355 10.66 38.78 14.63
N PRO A 356 9.61 38.13 15.17
CA PRO A 356 8.36 38.81 15.40
C PRO A 356 8.60 39.92 16.44
N GLU A 357 8.69 41.16 15.98
CA GLU A 357 8.49 42.30 16.86
C GLU A 357 7.01 42.27 17.23
N MET A 358 6.72 42.04 18.51
CA MET A 358 5.38 42.22 19.07
C MET A 358 4.96 43.67 18.84
N VAL A 359 4.17 43.91 17.80
CA VAL A 359 3.39 45.13 17.70
C VAL A 359 2.16 44.93 18.57
N VAL A 360 2.24 45.38 19.82
CA VAL A 360 1.07 45.57 20.68
C VAL A 360 0.31 46.77 20.11
N SER A 361 -0.64 46.52 19.22
CA SER A 361 -1.60 47.56 18.84
C SER A 361 -2.70 47.60 19.91
N ASN A 362 -2.58 48.52 20.86
CA ASN A 362 -3.70 48.97 21.68
C ASN A 362 -4.72 49.64 20.76
N TYR A 363 -5.78 48.92 20.38
CA TYR A 363 -6.99 49.57 19.90
C TYR A 363 -7.92 49.76 21.10
N ILE A 364 -7.94 50.99 21.59
CA ILE A 364 -9.00 51.55 22.43
C ILE A 364 -10.22 51.69 21.51
N PHE A 365 -11.34 51.10 21.91
CA PHE A 365 -12.65 51.36 21.32
C PHE A 365 -13.16 52.71 21.84
N ASP A 366 -13.45 53.63 20.93
CA ASP A 366 -14.53 54.61 21.06
C ASP A 366 -15.43 54.48 19.82
#